data_AF-A0A7C3TK37-F1
#
_entry.id   AF-A0A7C3TK37-F1
#
_cell.length_a   1.000
_cell.length_b   1.000
_cell.length_c   1.000
_cell.angle_alpha   90.00
_cell.angle_beta   90.00
_cell.angle_gamma   90.00
#
_symmetry.space_group_name_H-M   'P 1'
#
loop_
_entity.id
_entity.type
_entity.pdbx_description
1 polymer ?
#
loop_
_entity_poly.entity_id
_entity_poly.type
_entity_poly.pdbx_seq_one_letter_code
_entity_poly.pdbx_strand_id
1 'polypeptide(L)'
;MPEVSDTLEFINIETYTAQAKRISSKEISTTTGQSIPQATDRATGLSEDSEVFDISLYPNIVPPRPVGGLKKIYPQSAREKNVEANVNVEIVIAPDGKVTTVQILSIRLSKDFPPEQYSTLSKEFSKAAYSILTQARFTPPIIHGQRVAIKMELPLQFKLE
;
A
#
# COMPACT_ATOMS: atom_id res chain seq x y z
N MET A 1 11.91 -13.70 50.22
CA MET A 1 10.90 -13.74 49.15
C MET A 1 9.86 -12.69 49.44
N PRO A 2 9.69 -11.70 48.56
CA PRO A 2 8.42 -11.05 48.37
C PRO A 2 7.89 -11.32 46.95
N GLU A 3 6.64 -11.77 46.88
CA GLU A 3 5.86 -11.88 45.64
C GLU A 3 5.55 -10.48 45.11
N VAL A 4 5.83 -10.26 43.83
CA VAL A 4 5.43 -9.05 43.11
C VAL A 4 4.16 -9.41 42.35
N SER A 5 3.01 -9.06 42.92
CA SER A 5 1.72 -9.15 42.24
C SER A 5 1.67 -8.10 41.15
N ASP A 6 1.99 -8.49 39.92
CA ASP A 6 1.87 -7.62 38.74
C ASP A 6 0.38 -7.43 38.43
N THR A 7 -0.18 -6.36 38.96
CA THR A 7 -1.60 -6.02 38.80
C THR A 7 -1.73 -5.21 37.52
N LEU A 8 -2.08 -5.87 36.42
CA LEU A 8 -2.37 -5.23 35.14
C LEU A 8 -3.69 -4.44 35.25
N GLU A 9 -3.60 -3.13 35.42
CA GLU A 9 -4.73 -2.22 35.30
C GLU A 9 -5.01 -1.92 33.83
N PHE A 10 -6.19 -2.33 33.35
CA PHE A 10 -6.66 -2.02 32.00
C PHE A 10 -7.10 -0.55 31.95
N ILE A 11 -6.33 0.28 31.25
CA ILE A 11 -6.70 1.67 30.98
C ILE A 11 -7.90 1.67 30.01
N ASN A 12 -9.04 2.14 30.49
CA ASN A 12 -10.23 2.41 29.67
C ASN A 12 -9.91 3.52 28.66
N ILE A 13 -10.00 3.21 27.36
CA ILE A 13 -9.60 4.12 26.27
C ILE A 13 -10.64 5.22 25.98
N GLU A 14 -11.84 5.13 26.57
CA GLU A 14 -12.92 6.10 26.33
C GLU A 14 -12.69 7.47 27.00
N THR A 15 -11.72 7.59 27.90
CA THR A 15 -11.46 8.86 28.63
C THR A 15 -10.40 9.75 27.99
N TYR A 16 -9.68 9.29 26.95
CA TYR A 16 -8.57 10.06 26.36
C TYR A 16 -8.99 11.04 25.24
N THR A 17 -10.26 11.01 24.81
CA THR A 17 -10.77 11.89 23.75
C THR A 17 -11.26 13.26 24.24
N ALA A 18 -11.21 13.55 25.55
CA ALA A 18 -11.79 14.77 26.11
C ALA A 18 -10.79 15.89 26.49
N GLN A 19 -9.50 15.78 26.18
CA GLN A 19 -8.50 16.79 26.58
C GLN A 19 -7.49 17.20 25.49
N ALA A 20 -7.97 17.65 24.32
CA ALA A 20 -7.17 18.53 23.47
C ALA A 20 -7.44 19.99 23.87
N LYS A 21 -6.59 20.50 24.76
CA LYS A 21 -6.55 21.90 25.22
C LYS A 21 -6.40 22.87 24.04
N ARG A 22 -7.22 23.92 24.08
CA ARG A 22 -7.18 25.15 23.27
C ARG A 22 -5.77 25.75 23.20
N ILE A 23 -5.29 26.04 21.99
CA ILE A 23 -4.20 26.99 21.77
C ILE A 23 -4.84 28.31 21.36
N SER A 24 -4.83 29.26 22.28
CA SER A 24 -5.18 30.67 22.05
C SER A 24 -3.89 31.49 22.06
N SER A 25 -3.58 32.12 20.92
CA SER A 25 -2.68 33.28 20.78
C SER A 25 -3.00 33.81 19.38
N LYS A 26 -3.33 35.07 19.10
CA LYS A 26 -3.03 36.35 19.73
C LYS A 26 -4.09 37.33 19.21
N GLU A 27 -4.54 38.27 20.04
CA GLU A 27 -5.22 39.48 19.57
C GLU A 27 -4.26 40.30 18.70
N ILE A 28 -4.66 40.63 17.46
CA ILE A 28 -4.32 41.91 16.83
C ILE A 28 -5.60 42.41 16.15
N SER A 29 -6.21 43.44 16.75
CA SER A 29 -7.32 44.19 16.21
C SER A 29 -6.90 45.07 15.03
N THR A 30 -7.84 45.22 14.10
CA THR A 30 -7.95 46.10 12.93
C THR A 30 -7.21 47.45 12.99
N THR A 31 -6.46 47.77 11.93
CA THR A 31 -6.37 49.13 11.37
C THR A 31 -6.20 49.03 9.85
N THR A 32 -7.09 49.72 9.14
CA THR A 32 -7.05 50.01 7.70
C THR A 32 -5.65 50.45 7.26
N GLY A 33 -5.07 49.77 6.27
CA GLY A 33 -3.80 50.16 5.68
C GLY A 33 -3.51 49.39 4.40
N GLN A 34 -3.70 50.06 3.25
CA GLN A 34 -3.23 49.62 1.93
C GLN A 34 -1.82 49.05 1.99
N SER A 35 -1.63 47.83 1.51
CA SER A 35 -0.32 47.33 1.08
C SER A 35 -0.50 46.27 -0.01
N ILE A 36 -0.35 46.75 -1.25
CA ILE A 36 0.22 46.12 -2.46
C ILE A 36 0.29 44.57 -2.42
N PRO A 37 -0.38 43.84 -3.34
CA PRO A 37 -0.21 42.39 -3.43
C PRO A 37 1.20 42.08 -3.95
N GLN A 38 2.10 41.71 -3.03
CA GLN A 38 3.35 41.06 -3.36
C GLN A 38 3.02 39.63 -3.79
N ALA A 39 3.42 39.29 -5.01
CA ALA A 39 3.23 37.99 -5.64
C ALA A 39 3.65 36.87 -4.68
N THR A 40 2.67 36.19 -4.11
CA THR A 40 2.89 34.92 -3.43
C THR A 40 2.73 33.83 -4.46
N ASP A 41 3.82 33.11 -4.68
CA ASP A 41 3.93 31.91 -5.48
C ASP A 41 2.83 30.94 -5.02
N ARG A 42 1.78 30.82 -5.84
CA ARG A 42 0.73 29.84 -5.61
C ARG A 42 1.41 28.49 -5.74
N ALA A 43 1.59 27.79 -4.62
CA ALA A 43 1.86 26.37 -4.63
C ALA A 43 0.76 25.69 -5.45
N THR A 44 1.07 25.43 -6.72
CA THR A 44 0.27 24.59 -7.58
C THR A 44 0.58 23.17 -7.13
N GLY A 45 -0.20 22.69 -6.16
CA GLY A 45 -0.31 21.27 -5.93
C GLY A 45 -0.80 20.66 -7.23
N LEU A 46 0.11 20.10 -8.02
CA LEU A 46 -0.23 19.15 -9.06
C LEU A 46 -0.69 17.88 -8.34
N SER A 47 -1.91 17.91 -7.79
CA SER A 47 -2.65 16.68 -7.58
C SER A 47 -2.97 16.19 -8.98
N GLU A 48 -2.08 15.39 -9.56
CA GLU A 48 -2.43 14.53 -10.66
C GLU A 48 -3.43 13.51 -10.09
N ASP A 49 -4.68 13.95 -9.91
CA ASP A 49 -5.84 13.09 -9.65
C ASP A 49 -6.08 12.28 -10.93
N SER A 50 -5.13 11.40 -11.27
CA SER A 50 -5.33 10.37 -12.27
C SER A 50 -6.38 9.44 -11.68
N GLU A 51 -7.61 9.54 -12.19
CA GLU A 51 -8.70 8.65 -11.80
C GLU A 51 -8.24 7.19 -11.95
N VAL A 52 -8.20 6.49 -10.81
CA VAL A 52 -7.84 5.07 -10.76
C VAL A 52 -9.12 4.26 -10.88
N PHE A 53 -9.26 3.54 -11.99
CA PHE A 53 -10.43 2.72 -12.27
C PHE A 53 -10.27 1.32 -11.70
N ASP A 54 -11.26 0.83 -10.95
CA ASP A 54 -11.27 -0.57 -10.52
C ASP A 54 -11.70 -1.48 -11.68
N ILE A 55 -10.81 -2.38 -12.12
CA ILE A 55 -11.10 -3.29 -13.25
C ILE A 55 -12.30 -4.20 -12.98
N SER A 56 -12.60 -4.51 -11.72
CA SER A 56 -13.71 -5.40 -11.35
C SER A 56 -15.08 -4.83 -11.77
N LEU A 57 -15.18 -3.52 -11.94
CA LEU A 57 -16.39 -2.82 -12.39
C LEU A 57 -16.58 -2.89 -13.91
N TYR A 58 -15.57 -3.34 -14.65
CA TYR A 58 -15.55 -3.36 -16.12
C TYR A 58 -15.29 -4.79 -16.64
N PRO A 59 -16.23 -5.73 -16.54
CA PRO A 59 -16.00 -7.14 -16.91
C PRO A 59 -15.66 -7.37 -18.40
N ASN A 60 -15.95 -6.39 -19.27
CA ASN A 60 -15.71 -6.49 -20.72
C ASN A 60 -14.34 -5.95 -21.16
N ILE A 61 -13.46 -5.50 -20.24
CA ILE A 61 -12.12 -5.03 -20.61
C ILE A 61 -11.10 -6.15 -20.47
N VAL A 62 -10.14 -6.18 -21.39
CA VAL A 62 -9.03 -7.15 -21.34
C VAL A 62 -8.10 -6.76 -20.19
N PRO A 63 -7.88 -7.63 -19.20
CA PRO A 63 -6.98 -7.32 -18.09
C PRO A 63 -5.53 -7.13 -18.59
N PRO A 64 -4.79 -6.16 -18.05
CA PRO A 64 -3.38 -6.01 -18.34
C PRO A 64 -2.58 -7.26 -18.04
N ARG A 65 -1.70 -7.64 -18.97
CA ARG A 65 -0.81 -8.79 -18.82
C ARG A 65 0.63 -8.34 -18.64
N PRO A 66 1.44 -9.04 -17.84
CA PRO A 66 2.86 -8.73 -17.73
C PRO A 66 3.58 -8.99 -19.06
N VAL A 67 4.29 -7.97 -19.55
CA VAL A 67 5.10 -8.01 -20.77
C VAL A 67 6.40 -8.74 -20.46
N GLY A 68 6.68 -9.82 -21.18
CA GLY A 68 7.89 -10.64 -20.96
C GLY A 68 7.85 -11.55 -19.73
N GLY A 69 6.71 -11.59 -19.03
CA GLY A 69 6.52 -12.40 -17.83
C GLY A 69 7.08 -11.75 -16.55
N LEU A 70 6.75 -12.34 -15.41
CA LEU A 70 7.23 -11.89 -14.10
C LEU A 70 8.57 -12.55 -13.79
N LYS A 71 9.52 -11.76 -13.29
CA LYS A 71 10.79 -12.29 -12.80
C LYS A 71 10.55 -13.20 -11.60
N LYS A 72 11.09 -14.42 -11.64
CA LYS A 72 11.00 -15.37 -10.52
C LYS A 72 12.00 -14.97 -9.42
N ILE A 73 11.55 -14.19 -8.44
CA ILE A 73 12.34 -13.89 -7.24
C ILE A 73 11.77 -14.70 -6.08
N TYR A 74 12.56 -15.60 -5.52
CA TYR A 74 12.15 -16.45 -4.40
C TYR A 74 12.95 -16.10 -3.15
N PRO A 75 12.32 -15.92 -1.97
CA PRO A 75 13.05 -15.71 -0.73
C PRO A 75 13.95 -16.91 -0.35
N GLN A 76 15.20 -16.65 0.02
CA GLN A 76 16.14 -17.72 0.37
C GLN A 76 15.68 -18.55 1.56
N SER A 77 15.21 -17.91 2.64
CA SER A 77 14.72 -18.61 3.85
C SER A 77 13.52 -19.51 3.55
N ALA A 78 12.65 -19.10 2.62
CA ALA A 78 11.52 -19.92 2.18
C ALA A 78 11.96 -21.11 1.31
N ARG A 79 12.99 -20.92 0.47
CA ARG A 79 13.56 -21.98 -0.36
C ARG A 79 14.21 -23.08 0.48
N GLU A 80 14.99 -22.70 1.49
CA GLU A 80 15.65 -23.64 2.41
C GLU A 80 14.62 -24.46 3.21
N LYS A 81 13.51 -23.83 3.62
CA LYS A 81 12.43 -24.48 4.37
C LYS A 81 11.42 -25.23 3.48
N ASN A 82 11.63 -25.23 2.16
CA ASN A 82 10.71 -25.80 1.18
C ASN A 82 9.27 -25.30 1.38
N VAL A 83 9.09 -23.99 1.53
CA VAL A 83 7.80 -23.35 1.81
C VAL A 83 7.32 -22.66 0.55
N GLU A 84 6.10 -22.94 0.14
CA GLU A 84 5.40 -22.28 -0.96
C GLU A 84 4.41 -21.27 -0.41
N ALA A 85 4.00 -20.30 -1.23
CA ALA A 85 3.02 -19.30 -0.81
C ALA A 85 2.13 -18.83 -1.96
N ASN A 86 0.89 -18.51 -1.64
CA ASN A 86 0.01 -17.73 -2.50
C ASN A 86 -0.13 -16.32 -1.89
N VAL A 87 0.26 -15.31 -2.65
CA VAL A 87 0.25 -13.91 -2.23
C VAL A 87 -0.77 -13.18 -3.10
N ASN A 88 -1.86 -12.75 -2.50
CA ASN A 88 -2.83 -11.89 -3.18
C ASN A 88 -2.38 -10.44 -3.02
N VAL A 89 -2.13 -9.78 -4.16
CA VAL A 89 -1.77 -8.37 -4.20
C VAL A 89 -2.85 -7.57 -4.92
N GLU A 90 -3.02 -6.34 -4.49
CA GLU A 90 -3.70 -5.29 -5.25
C GLU A 90 -2.63 -4.39 -5.85
N ILE A 91 -2.72 -4.14 -7.15
CA ILE A 91 -1.77 -3.28 -7.86
C ILE A 91 -2.50 -2.18 -8.61
N VAL A 92 -1.87 -1.01 -8.65
CA VAL A 92 -2.28 0.09 -9.53
C VAL A 92 -1.32 0.15 -10.71
N ILE A 93 -1.86 0.03 -11.91
CA ILE A 93 -1.13 0.09 -13.18
C ILE A 93 -1.45 1.44 -13.82
N ALA A 94 -0.42 2.26 -14.04
CA ALA A 94 -0.53 3.53 -14.73
C ALA A 94 -0.88 3.37 -16.22
N PRO A 95 -1.33 4.45 -16.89
CA PRO A 95 -1.66 4.43 -18.33
C PRO A 95 -0.50 3.99 -19.24
N ASP A 96 0.75 4.09 -18.76
CA ASP A 96 1.96 3.67 -19.47
C ASP A 96 2.33 2.19 -19.23
N GLY A 97 1.53 1.46 -18.44
CA GLY A 97 1.76 0.06 -18.10
C GLY A 97 2.76 -0.16 -16.97
N LYS A 98 3.20 0.88 -16.25
CA LYS A 98 4.04 0.74 -15.05
C LYS A 98 3.17 0.52 -13.81
N VAL A 99 3.68 -0.25 -12.86
CA VAL A 99 3.06 -0.39 -11.55
C VAL A 99 3.45 0.82 -10.69
N THR A 100 2.46 1.57 -10.21
CA THR A 100 2.66 2.75 -9.34
C THR A 100 2.47 2.41 -7.87
N THR A 101 1.51 1.54 -7.56
CA THR A 101 1.19 1.13 -6.19
C THR A 101 1.08 -0.38 -6.12
N VAL A 102 1.62 -0.94 -5.04
CA VAL A 102 1.53 -2.37 -4.71
C VAL A 102 1.08 -2.48 -3.27
N GLN A 103 -0.06 -3.13 -3.05
CA GLN A 103 -0.60 -3.42 -1.74
C GLN A 103 -0.78 -4.93 -1.60
N ILE A 104 -0.38 -5.47 -0.44
CA ILE A 104 -0.51 -6.90 -0.16
C ILE A 104 -1.78 -7.10 0.64
N LEU A 105 -2.71 -7.88 0.09
CA LEU A 105 -4.01 -8.14 0.71
C LEU A 105 -3.93 -9.32 1.67
N SER A 106 -3.35 -10.43 1.21
CA SER A 106 -3.21 -11.65 2.01
C SER A 106 -2.07 -12.52 1.54
N ILE A 107 -1.47 -13.24 2.49
CA ILE A 107 -0.43 -14.24 2.24
C ILE A 107 -0.91 -15.54 2.84
N ARG A 108 -0.89 -16.62 2.05
CA ARG A 108 -1.18 -17.97 2.50
C ARG A 108 0.04 -18.84 2.25
N LEU A 109 0.68 -19.31 3.31
CA LEU A 109 1.76 -20.28 3.22
C LEU A 109 1.20 -21.68 2.99
N SER A 110 1.96 -22.55 2.33
CA SER A 110 1.55 -23.94 2.10
C SER A 110 1.68 -24.84 3.33
N LYS A 111 2.46 -24.41 4.33
CA LYS A 111 2.70 -25.12 5.58
C LYS A 111 2.34 -24.23 6.75
N ASP A 112 1.83 -24.85 7.81
CA ASP A 112 1.57 -24.17 9.07
C ASP A 112 2.89 -23.93 9.83
N PHE A 113 3.04 -22.73 10.35
CA PHE A 113 4.21 -22.32 11.12
C PHE A 113 3.79 -21.64 12.42
N PRO A 114 4.65 -21.69 13.46
CA PRO A 114 4.48 -20.83 14.63
C PRO A 114 4.40 -19.35 14.22
N PRO A 115 3.67 -18.51 14.98
CA PRO A 115 3.40 -17.12 14.62
C PRO A 115 4.67 -16.29 14.35
N GLU A 116 5.76 -16.57 15.08
CA GLU A 116 7.05 -15.89 14.87
C GLU A 116 7.67 -16.20 13.50
N GLN A 117 7.65 -17.47 13.09
CA GLN A 117 8.18 -17.89 11.80
C GLN A 117 7.29 -17.45 10.65
N TYR A 118 5.96 -17.50 10.86
CA TYR A 118 4.98 -17.01 9.90
C TYR A 118 5.19 -15.52 9.59
N SER A 119 5.41 -14.68 10.62
CA SER A 119 5.66 -13.24 10.45
C SER A 119 6.95 -12.97 9.66
N THR A 120 8.01 -13.73 9.93
CA THR A 120 9.27 -13.57 9.20
C THR A 120 9.14 -13.97 7.73
N LEU A 121 8.58 -15.15 7.46
CA LEU A 121 8.39 -15.65 6.09
C LEU A 121 7.44 -14.76 5.29
N SER A 122 6.31 -14.34 5.88
CA SER A 122 5.36 -13.44 5.21
C SER A 122 5.98 -12.11 4.82
N LYS A 123 6.82 -11.50 5.67
CA LYS A 123 7.60 -10.29 5.32
C LYS A 123 8.55 -10.53 4.16
N GLU A 124 9.23 -11.68 4.12
CA GLU A 124 10.12 -12.01 3.01
C GLU A 124 9.38 -12.20 1.69
N PHE A 125 8.28 -12.96 1.70
CA PHE A 125 7.40 -13.10 0.53
C PHE A 125 6.84 -11.76 0.07
N SER A 126 6.50 -10.89 1.02
CA SER A 126 6.03 -9.53 0.72
C SER A 126 7.08 -8.72 -0.03
N LYS A 127 8.32 -8.74 0.47
CA LYS A 127 9.46 -8.04 -0.16
C LYS A 127 9.76 -8.60 -1.55
N ALA A 128 9.69 -9.92 -1.71
CA ALA A 128 9.87 -10.56 -3.01
C ALA A 128 8.77 -10.15 -3.99
N ALA A 129 7.49 -10.26 -3.61
CA ALA A 129 6.36 -9.84 -4.43
C ALA A 129 6.46 -8.37 -4.87
N TYR A 130 6.76 -7.47 -3.93
CA TYR A 130 6.98 -6.06 -4.23
C TYR A 130 8.10 -5.84 -5.25
N SER A 131 9.24 -6.53 -5.08
CA SER A 131 10.38 -6.43 -5.99
C SER A 131 10.06 -6.95 -7.40
N ILE A 132 9.24 -8.00 -7.51
CA ILE A 132 8.80 -8.57 -8.79
C ILE A 132 7.89 -7.58 -9.52
N LEU A 133 6.89 -7.04 -8.82
CA LEU A 133 5.85 -6.19 -9.41
C LEU A 133 6.37 -4.81 -9.79
N THR A 134 7.25 -4.23 -8.98
CA THR A 134 7.87 -2.92 -9.30
C THR A 134 8.80 -2.97 -10.51
N GLN A 135 9.43 -4.13 -10.76
CA GLN A 135 10.27 -4.34 -11.95
C GLN A 135 9.46 -4.76 -13.17
N ALA A 136 8.22 -5.20 -12.98
CA ALA A 136 7.36 -5.65 -14.07
C ALA A 136 6.87 -4.50 -14.95
N ARG A 137 6.58 -4.83 -16.20
CA ARG A 137 5.84 -3.98 -17.14
C ARG A 137 4.58 -4.71 -17.52
N PHE A 138 3.46 -4.01 -17.56
CA PHE A 138 2.18 -4.54 -17.98
C PHE A 138 1.78 -3.93 -19.33
N THR A 139 0.93 -4.62 -20.07
CA THR A 139 0.28 -4.05 -21.25
C THR A 139 -0.54 -2.83 -20.81
N PRO A 140 -0.45 -1.69 -21.50
CA PRO A 140 -1.20 -0.50 -21.13
C PRO A 140 -2.70 -0.81 -20.98
N PRO A 141 -3.30 -0.53 -19.82
CA PRO A 141 -4.74 -0.65 -19.65
C PRO A 141 -5.48 0.31 -20.59
N ILE A 142 -6.49 -0.20 -21.30
CA ILE A 142 -7.32 0.58 -22.21
C ILE A 142 -8.79 0.38 -21.84
N ILE A 143 -9.46 1.46 -21.45
CA ILE A 143 -10.91 1.49 -21.17
C ILE A 143 -11.53 2.47 -22.17
N HIS A 144 -12.55 2.01 -22.91
CA HIS A 144 -13.23 2.81 -23.96
C HIS A 144 -12.28 3.48 -24.98
N GLY A 145 -11.15 2.83 -25.32
CA GLY A 145 -10.16 3.36 -26.25
C GLY A 145 -9.18 4.38 -25.64
N GLN A 146 -9.32 4.71 -24.35
CA GLN A 146 -8.42 5.61 -23.62
C GLN A 146 -7.50 4.83 -22.69
N ARG A 147 -6.24 5.26 -22.58
CA ARG A 147 -5.30 4.72 -21.59
C ARG A 147 -5.58 5.38 -20.25
N VAL A 148 -5.88 4.56 -19.24
CA VAL A 148 -6.31 5.03 -17.91
C VAL A 148 -5.59 4.25 -16.82
N ALA A 149 -5.40 4.84 -15.64
CA ALA A 149 -4.85 4.09 -14.53
C ALA A 149 -5.90 3.07 -14.04
N ILE A 150 -5.49 1.84 -13.80
CA ILE A 150 -6.39 0.82 -13.26
C ILE A 150 -5.86 0.22 -11.96
N LYS A 151 -6.78 -0.17 -11.10
CA LYS A 151 -6.53 -0.99 -9.91
C LYS A 151 -7.03 -2.40 -10.18
N MET A 152 -6.22 -3.40 -9.86
CA MET A 152 -6.58 -4.80 -10.03
C MET A 152 -5.97 -5.70 -8.96
N GLU A 153 -6.64 -6.80 -8.69
CA GLU A 153 -6.11 -7.88 -7.86
C GLU A 153 -5.35 -8.90 -8.72
N LEU A 154 -4.17 -9.31 -8.26
CA LEU A 154 -3.33 -10.31 -8.91
C LEU A 154 -2.86 -11.35 -7.88
N PRO A 155 -3.24 -12.63 -8.02
CA PRO A 155 -2.68 -13.70 -7.20
C PRO A 155 -1.29 -14.10 -7.72
N LEU A 156 -0.28 -14.00 -6.86
CA LEU A 156 1.09 -14.45 -7.12
C LEU A 156 1.36 -15.79 -6.43
N GLN A 157 1.59 -16.82 -7.23
CA GLN A 157 1.95 -18.16 -6.74
C GLN A 157 3.46 -18.33 -6.71
N PHE A 158 4.00 -18.53 -5.51
CA PHE A 158 5.39 -18.90 -5.28
C PHE A 158 5.46 -20.42 -5.12
N LYS A 159 5.95 -21.10 -6.16
CA LYS A 159 6.19 -22.55 -6.18
C LYS A 159 7.67 -22.84 -6.31
N LEU A 160 8.10 -23.95 -5.73
CA LEU A 160 9.46 -24.45 -5.90
C LEU A 160 9.51 -25.31 -7.18
N GLU A 161 10.52 -25.06 -8.01
CA GLU A 161 10.83 -25.91 -9.17
C GLU A 161 11.73 -27.09 -8.77
#